data_AF-A0A8I2ZZF7-F1
#
_entry.id   AF-A0A8I2ZZF7-F1
#
_cell.length_a   1.000
_cell.length_b   1.000
_cell.length_c   1.000
_cell.angle_alpha   90.00
_cell.angle_beta   90.00
_cell.angle_gamma   90.00
#
_symmetry.space_group_name_H-M   'P 1'
#
loop_
_entity.id
_entity.type
_entity.pdbx_description
1 polymer ?
#
loop_
_entity_poly.entity_id
_entity_poly.type
_entity_poly.pdbx_seq_one_letter_code
_entity_poly.pdbx_strand_id
1 'polypeptide(L)'
;MDLPNSSLASFNFPDMHPSPPDMDTPSSDPVDQTNPSAGQQPSVPSRLSASLIQQQEESWYYYLTEITLRRIANDILNEFYQNGHEGWNTETIGFMAQAARGFEQQLSDWYDGLPPPIRFDDLELCPRELPYMVKGRVYEIKTWLYRPFLYYAIHNPLGAPHRAMVQPLCIERMRFWEEEGPGITRAIQVLEDYLQ
;
A
#
# COMPACT_ATOMS: atom_id res chain seq x y z
N MET A 1 -4.19 41.36 -1.02
CA MET A 1 -3.71 40.60 0.15
C MET A 1 -2.76 39.57 -0.41
N ASP A 2 -1.48 39.93 -0.53
CA ASP A 2 -0.44 39.04 -1.06
C ASP A 2 0.06 38.16 0.09
N LEU A 3 -0.16 36.86 -0.03
CA LEU A 3 0.32 35.88 0.95
C LEU A 3 1.84 35.73 0.79
N PRO A 4 2.61 35.67 1.89
CA PRO A 4 4.04 35.44 1.82
C PRO A 4 4.33 34.05 1.21
N ASN A 5 5.28 34.00 0.28
CA ASN A 5 5.79 32.74 -0.28
C ASN A 5 6.28 31.85 0.87
N SER A 6 5.67 30.68 1.01
CA SER A 6 6.01 29.71 2.05
C SER A 6 7.50 29.37 2.02
N SER A 7 8.16 29.40 3.19
CA SER A 7 9.56 29.01 3.41
C SER A 7 9.88 27.58 2.93
N LEU A 8 8.86 26.74 2.74
CA LEU A 8 8.99 25.42 2.14
C LEU A 8 9.42 25.43 0.66
N ALA A 9 9.22 26.54 -0.07
CA ALA A 9 9.69 26.69 -1.45
C ALA A 9 11.21 26.95 -1.55
N SER A 10 11.89 27.23 -0.42
CA SER A 10 13.34 27.47 -0.37
C SER A 10 14.16 26.19 -0.24
N PHE A 11 13.52 25.07 0.11
CA PHE A 11 14.16 23.77 0.11
C PHE A 11 14.06 23.18 -1.29
N ASN A 12 15.13 23.34 -2.06
CA ASN A 12 15.37 22.56 -3.25
C ASN A 12 15.61 21.12 -2.80
N PHE A 13 14.54 20.36 -2.55
CA PHE A 13 14.65 18.92 -2.40
C PHE A 13 15.19 18.43 -3.73
N PRO A 14 16.41 17.85 -3.79
CA PRO A 14 16.82 17.18 -5.00
C PRO A 14 15.74 16.14 -5.27
N ASP A 15 15.09 16.25 -6.42
CA ASP A 15 14.07 15.33 -6.97
C ASP A 15 14.64 13.92 -7.24
N MET A 16 15.77 13.62 -6.61
CA MET A 16 16.48 12.38 -6.65
C MET A 16 15.90 11.54 -5.53
N HIS A 17 14.95 10.70 -5.93
CA HIS A 17 14.84 9.36 -5.35
C HIS A 17 16.24 8.86 -4.99
N PRO A 18 16.47 8.23 -3.82
CA PRO A 18 17.82 7.81 -3.46
C PRO A 18 18.47 6.99 -4.58
N SER A 19 19.78 6.93 -4.65
CA SER A 19 20.38 6.00 -5.60
C SER A 19 19.97 4.58 -5.18
N PRO A 20 19.58 3.69 -6.12
CA PRO A 20 19.45 2.28 -5.79
C PRO A 20 20.75 1.79 -5.13
N PRO A 21 20.69 0.83 -4.20
CA PRO A 21 21.88 0.32 -3.53
C PRO A 21 22.95 -0.06 -4.58
N ASP A 22 24.22 0.30 -4.35
CA ASP A 22 25.32 -0.15 -5.21
C ASP A 22 25.40 -1.68 -5.11
N MET A 23 24.81 -2.36 -6.08
CA MET A 23 24.75 -3.83 -6.17
C MET A 23 26.06 -4.44 -6.70
N ASP A 24 27.06 -3.61 -7.00
CA ASP A 24 28.34 -4.06 -7.52
C ASP A 24 29.17 -4.68 -6.38
N THR A 25 29.23 -6.01 -6.44
CA THR A 25 30.28 -6.94 -5.98
C THR A 25 31.05 -6.59 -4.72
N PRO A 26 31.25 -7.52 -3.76
CA PRO A 26 32.21 -7.29 -2.69
C PRO A 26 33.54 -6.95 -3.34
N SER A 27 33.97 -5.68 -3.22
CA SER A 27 35.25 -5.21 -3.72
C SER A 27 36.28 -6.20 -3.21
N SER A 28 36.76 -7.04 -4.12
CA SER A 28 37.98 -7.79 -3.90
C SER A 28 39.05 -6.72 -4.04
N ASP A 29 39.28 -5.96 -2.97
CA ASP A 29 40.49 -5.17 -2.86
C ASP A 29 41.63 -6.15 -3.13
N PRO A 30 42.45 -5.95 -4.17
CA PRO A 30 43.66 -6.73 -4.33
C PRO A 30 44.59 -6.26 -3.22
N VAL A 31 44.47 -6.94 -2.08
CA VAL A 31 45.47 -6.89 -1.03
C VAL A 31 46.76 -7.38 -1.67
N ASP A 32 47.63 -6.44 -1.99
CA ASP A 32 49.03 -6.69 -2.29
C ASP A 32 49.67 -7.25 -1.02
N GLN A 33 49.65 -8.59 -0.89
CA GLN A 33 50.32 -9.32 0.18
C GLN A 33 51.44 -10.17 -0.41
N THR A 34 52.58 -9.51 -0.59
CA THR A 34 53.88 -10.15 -0.42
C THR A 34 54.08 -10.48 1.07
N ASN A 35 53.52 -11.60 1.54
CA ASN A 35 54.14 -12.37 2.64
C ASN A 35 53.47 -13.73 2.86
N PRO A 36 54.23 -14.85 2.85
CA PRO A 36 53.71 -16.16 3.22
C PRO A 36 54.02 -16.41 4.70
N SER A 37 53.01 -16.41 5.57
CA SER A 37 53.07 -17.15 6.84
C SER A 37 51.67 -17.48 7.35
N ALA A 38 51.48 -18.78 7.59
CA ALA A 38 50.22 -19.45 7.80
C ALA A 38 49.52 -19.05 9.12
N GLY A 39 48.20 -18.90 9.04
CA GLY A 39 47.29 -18.80 10.16
C GLY A 39 45.86 -18.70 9.64
N GLN A 40 45.18 -19.83 9.47
CA GLN A 40 43.78 -19.90 9.03
C GLN A 40 42.88 -19.16 10.04
N GLN A 41 42.40 -17.97 9.68
CA GLN A 41 41.22 -17.36 10.30
C GLN A 41 39.99 -17.69 9.45
N PRO A 42 38.86 -18.13 10.05
CA PRO A 42 37.63 -18.32 9.30
C PRO A 42 37.09 -16.95 8.86
N SER A 43 37.03 -16.73 7.55
CA SER A 43 36.48 -15.52 6.94
C SER A 43 34.96 -15.44 7.13
N VAL A 44 34.52 -14.74 8.17
CA VAL A 44 33.12 -14.38 8.44
C VAL A 44 32.57 -13.14 7.69
N PRO A 45 33.36 -12.23 7.05
CA PRO A 45 32.83 -10.92 6.61
C PRO A 45 31.85 -10.98 5.43
N SER A 46 31.90 -12.00 4.56
CA SER A 46 31.06 -12.06 3.36
C SER A 46 29.57 -12.33 3.63
N ARG A 47 29.22 -12.95 4.75
CA ARG A 47 27.81 -13.22 5.10
C ARG A 47 27.12 -11.99 5.70
N LEU A 48 27.85 -11.21 6.49
CA LEU A 48 27.34 -9.97 7.07
C LEU A 48 27.13 -8.91 5.99
N SER A 49 28.04 -8.80 5.02
CA SER A 49 27.87 -7.87 3.89
C SER A 49 26.68 -8.26 3.00
N ALA A 50 26.48 -9.54 2.68
CA ALA A 50 25.33 -9.99 1.89
C ALA A 50 23.98 -9.71 2.59
N SER A 51 23.90 -9.93 3.91
CA SER A 51 22.71 -9.62 4.70
C SER A 51 22.39 -8.11 4.69
N LEU A 52 23.40 -7.26 4.78
CA LEU A 52 23.21 -5.80 4.77
C LEU A 52 22.74 -5.32 3.39
N ILE A 53 23.29 -5.86 2.30
CA ILE A 53 22.87 -5.55 0.93
C ILE A 53 21.39 -5.93 0.73
N GLN A 54 20.99 -7.13 1.18
CA GLN A 54 19.59 -7.56 1.10
C GLN A 54 18.66 -6.65 1.92
N GLN A 55 19.05 -6.26 3.14
CA GLN A 55 18.23 -5.34 3.95
C GLN A 55 18.10 -3.96 3.31
N GLN A 56 19.17 -3.48 2.67
CA GLN A 56 19.14 -2.20 1.95
C GLN A 56 18.23 -2.27 0.73
N GLU A 57 18.27 -3.37 -0.02
CA GLU A 57 17.37 -3.65 -1.14
C GLU A 57 15.90 -3.73 -0.69
N GLU A 58 15.61 -4.43 0.41
CA GLU A 58 14.25 -4.51 0.95
C GLU A 58 13.73 -3.14 1.39
N SER A 59 14.57 -2.35 2.07
CA SER A 59 14.25 -0.98 2.48
C SER A 59 14.00 -0.07 1.26
N TRP A 60 14.75 -0.32 0.18
CA TRP A 60 14.63 0.40 -1.07
C TRP A 60 13.29 0.17 -1.76
N TYR A 61 12.92 -1.10 -1.94
CA TYR A 61 11.62 -1.45 -2.52
C TYR A 61 10.47 -1.00 -1.62
N TYR A 62 10.63 -1.09 -0.30
CA TYR A 62 9.63 -0.60 0.65
C TYR A 62 9.38 0.91 0.48
N TYR A 63 10.45 1.71 0.36
CA TYR A 63 10.33 3.15 0.14
C TYR A 63 9.57 3.50 -1.15
N LEU A 64 9.89 2.82 -2.26
CA LEU A 64 9.20 2.97 -3.55
C LEU A 64 7.71 2.60 -3.46
N THR A 65 7.42 1.52 -2.75
CA THR A 65 6.06 1.06 -2.47
C THR A 65 5.28 2.10 -1.68
N GLU A 66 5.86 2.64 -0.61
CA GLU A 66 5.20 3.66 0.22
C GLU A 66 4.88 4.93 -0.57
N ILE A 67 5.75 5.38 -1.48
CA ILE A 67 5.47 6.52 -2.37
C ILE A 67 4.27 6.21 -3.27
N THR A 68 4.27 5.04 -3.92
CA THR A 68 3.20 4.64 -4.84
C THR A 68 1.87 4.55 -4.13
N LEU A 69 1.84 3.85 -2.99
CA LEU A 69 0.65 3.70 -2.17
C LEU A 69 0.17 5.06 -1.60
N ARG A 70 1.09 5.96 -1.23
CA ARG A 70 0.72 7.32 -0.78
C ARG A 70 0.04 8.12 -1.88
N ARG A 71 0.48 7.99 -3.14
CA ARG A 71 -0.16 8.68 -4.28
C ARG A 71 -1.58 8.16 -4.49
N ILE A 72 -1.75 6.84 -4.58
CA ILE A 72 -3.08 6.20 -4.71
C ILE A 72 -3.99 6.64 -3.56
N ALA A 73 -3.49 6.63 -2.33
CA ALA A 73 -4.24 7.08 -1.15
C ALA A 73 -4.69 8.55 -1.27
N ASN A 74 -3.78 9.44 -1.68
CA ASN A 74 -4.09 10.85 -1.83
C ASN A 74 -5.13 11.08 -2.93
N ASP A 75 -5.04 10.34 -4.04
CA ASP A 75 -6.02 10.44 -5.13
C ASP A 75 -7.41 9.99 -4.65
N ILE A 76 -7.50 8.90 -3.88
CA ILE A 76 -8.76 8.47 -3.24
C ILE A 76 -9.30 9.53 -2.28
N LEU A 77 -8.45 10.10 -1.42
CA LEU A 77 -8.86 11.12 -0.46
C LEU A 77 -9.35 12.39 -1.19
N ASN A 78 -8.65 12.80 -2.23
CA ASN A 78 -9.03 13.96 -3.04
C ASN A 78 -10.30 13.72 -3.85
N GLU A 79 -10.57 12.50 -4.30
CA GLU A 79 -11.78 12.20 -5.08
C GLU A 79 -12.99 12.03 -4.14
N PHE A 80 -12.82 11.34 -3.01
CA PHE A 80 -13.94 10.88 -2.20
C PHE A 80 -14.21 11.71 -0.94
N TYR A 81 -13.26 12.51 -0.46
CA TYR A 81 -13.33 13.13 0.86
C TYR A 81 -13.34 14.67 0.85
N GLN A 82 -13.37 15.36 -0.30
CA GLN A 82 -13.36 16.84 -0.32
C GLN A 82 -14.51 17.47 0.49
N ASN A 83 -15.70 16.89 0.37
CA ASN A 83 -16.91 17.34 1.07
C ASN A 83 -17.21 16.49 2.32
N GLY A 84 -16.26 15.65 2.75
CA GLY A 84 -16.48 14.67 3.81
C GLY A 84 -17.68 13.74 3.52
N HIS A 85 -18.39 13.35 4.58
CA HIS A 85 -19.53 12.44 4.51
C HIS A 85 -20.77 13.03 3.82
N GLU A 86 -20.93 14.36 3.84
CA GLU A 86 -21.99 15.07 3.09
C GLU A 86 -21.87 14.84 1.57
N GLY A 87 -20.65 14.58 1.10
CA GLY A 87 -20.36 14.21 -0.28
C GLY A 87 -20.70 12.78 -0.66
N TRP A 88 -21.12 11.91 0.27
CA TRP A 88 -21.42 10.50 0.01
C TRP A 88 -22.92 10.28 -0.17
N ASN A 89 -23.49 10.97 -1.15
CA ASN A 89 -24.93 11.01 -1.38
C ASN A 89 -25.30 10.45 -2.77
N THR A 90 -26.60 10.42 -3.04
CA THR A 90 -27.17 9.81 -4.25
C THR A 90 -26.65 10.41 -5.56
N GLU A 91 -26.28 11.69 -5.56
CA GLU A 91 -25.83 12.40 -6.78
C GLU A 91 -24.39 12.04 -7.15
N THR A 92 -23.54 11.79 -6.15
CA THR A 92 -22.11 11.57 -6.33
C THR A 92 -21.73 10.09 -6.32
N ILE A 93 -22.46 9.24 -5.59
CA ILE A 93 -22.05 7.86 -5.31
C ILE A 93 -21.86 7.00 -6.57
N GLY A 94 -22.63 7.26 -7.63
CA GLY A 94 -22.47 6.57 -8.91
C GLY A 94 -21.13 6.86 -9.59
N PHE A 95 -20.70 8.12 -9.59
CA PHE A 95 -19.39 8.53 -10.11
C PHE A 95 -18.26 7.97 -9.24
N MET A 96 -18.42 8.04 -7.92
CA MET A 96 -17.44 7.46 -6.98
C MET A 96 -17.29 5.95 -7.18
N ALA A 97 -18.39 5.22 -7.41
CA ALA A 97 -18.35 3.78 -7.67
C ALA A 97 -17.59 3.44 -8.96
N GLN A 98 -17.73 4.26 -10.00
CA GLN A 98 -16.94 4.10 -11.23
C GLN A 98 -15.45 4.41 -11.00
N ALA A 99 -15.14 5.48 -10.27
CA ALA A 99 -13.76 5.82 -9.91
C ALA A 99 -13.11 4.74 -9.04
N ALA A 100 -13.88 4.13 -8.13
CA ALA A 100 -13.40 3.04 -7.28
C ALA A 100 -12.88 1.85 -8.08
N ARG A 101 -13.55 1.48 -9.19
CA ARG A 101 -13.05 0.44 -10.10
C ARG A 101 -11.69 0.79 -10.70
N GLY A 102 -11.46 2.06 -11.01
CA GLY A 102 -10.16 2.54 -11.49
C GLY A 102 -9.07 2.40 -10.42
N PHE A 103 -9.38 2.73 -9.17
CA PHE A 103 -8.44 2.57 -8.06
C PHE A 103 -8.18 1.10 -7.70
N GLU A 104 -9.19 0.22 -7.79
CA GLU A 104 -9.01 -1.23 -7.64
C GLU A 104 -8.03 -1.77 -8.67
N GLN A 105 -8.19 -1.38 -9.95
CA GLN A 105 -7.27 -1.79 -11.00
C GLN A 105 -5.86 -1.29 -10.73
N GLN A 106 -5.69 -0.02 -10.33
CA GLN A 106 -4.36 0.52 -10.00
C GLN A 106 -3.69 -0.23 -8.85
N LEU A 107 -4.45 -0.60 -7.81
CA LEU A 107 -3.94 -1.41 -6.71
C LEU A 107 -3.56 -2.82 -7.16
N SER A 108 -4.36 -3.44 -8.04
CA SER A 108 -4.03 -4.74 -8.63
C SER A 108 -2.76 -4.69 -9.45
N ASP A 109 -2.66 -3.73 -10.39
CA ASP A 109 -1.50 -3.56 -11.27
C ASP A 109 -0.22 -3.30 -10.47
N TRP A 110 -0.32 -2.47 -9.42
CA TRP A 110 0.80 -2.22 -8.51
C TRP A 110 1.22 -3.49 -7.77
N TYR A 111 0.27 -4.27 -7.25
CA TYR A 111 0.55 -5.49 -6.52
C TYR A 111 1.19 -6.57 -7.42
N ASP A 112 0.72 -6.69 -8.67
CA ASP A 112 1.29 -7.62 -9.66
C ASP A 112 2.73 -7.24 -10.04
N GLY A 113 3.05 -5.94 -10.03
CA GLY A 113 4.40 -5.43 -10.25
C GLY A 113 5.32 -5.48 -9.03
N LEU A 114 4.84 -5.98 -7.88
CA LEU A 114 5.57 -5.89 -6.61
C LEU A 114 6.77 -6.87 -6.57
N PRO A 115 7.99 -6.40 -6.25
CA PRO A 115 9.17 -7.26 -6.15
C PRO A 115 9.02 -8.36 -5.09
N PRO A 116 9.56 -9.58 -5.31
CA PRO A 116 9.49 -10.68 -4.34
C PRO A 116 9.92 -10.33 -2.91
N PRO A 117 10.96 -9.49 -2.68
CA PRO A 117 11.38 -9.17 -1.31
C PRO A 117 10.33 -8.43 -0.49
N ILE A 118 9.40 -7.69 -1.10
CA ILE A 118 8.37 -6.95 -0.36
C ILE A 118 6.94 -7.44 -0.65
N ARG A 119 6.82 -8.53 -1.42
CA ARG A 119 5.55 -9.18 -1.70
C ARG A 119 5.05 -9.90 -0.46
N PHE A 120 3.74 -9.84 -0.25
CA PHE A 120 3.04 -10.50 0.86
C PHE A 120 1.92 -11.38 0.32
N ASP A 121 1.56 -12.42 1.08
CA ASP A 121 0.38 -13.25 0.84
C ASP A 121 -0.73 -12.82 1.82
N ASP A 122 -1.97 -12.81 1.33
CA ASP A 122 -3.14 -12.48 2.14
C ASP A 122 -3.46 -13.59 3.15
N LEU A 123 -3.17 -14.86 2.81
CA LEU A 123 -3.53 -16.04 3.59
C LEU A 123 -2.50 -16.43 4.66
N GLU A 124 -1.29 -15.89 4.59
CA GLU A 124 -0.20 -16.26 5.49
C GLU A 124 0.11 -15.15 6.50
N LEU A 125 0.41 -15.55 7.73
CA LEU A 125 1.04 -14.66 8.73
C LEU A 125 2.39 -14.23 8.17
N CYS A 126 2.52 -12.95 7.80
CA CYS A 126 3.77 -12.45 7.26
C CYS A 126 4.81 -12.31 8.38
N PRO A 127 5.85 -13.17 8.45
CA PRO A 127 6.81 -13.15 9.54
C PRO A 127 7.84 -12.02 9.38
N ARG A 128 7.85 -11.37 8.21
CA ARG A 128 8.77 -10.30 7.85
C ARG A 128 8.09 -8.96 8.02
N GLU A 129 8.77 -8.04 8.69
CA GLU A 129 8.22 -6.73 9.08
C GLU A 129 7.78 -5.89 7.87
N LEU A 130 8.64 -5.74 6.85
CA LEU A 130 8.34 -4.83 5.74
C LEU A 130 7.14 -5.26 4.88
N PRO A 131 7.03 -6.52 4.39
CA PRO A 131 5.84 -6.93 3.66
C PRO A 131 4.58 -6.89 4.52
N TYR A 132 4.68 -7.15 5.84
CA TYR A 132 3.57 -6.96 6.77
C TYR A 132 3.12 -5.49 6.85
N MET A 133 4.07 -4.55 6.91
CA MET A 133 3.75 -3.12 6.89
C MET A 133 3.09 -2.71 5.58
N VAL A 134 3.60 -3.18 4.43
CA VAL A 134 2.98 -2.94 3.11
C VAL A 134 1.54 -3.47 3.08
N LYS A 135 1.34 -4.70 3.55
CA LYS A 135 0.01 -5.31 3.69
C LYS A 135 -0.92 -4.37 4.48
N GLY A 136 -0.51 -3.94 5.68
CA GLY A 136 -1.28 -3.00 6.51
C GLY A 136 -1.62 -1.67 5.82
N ARG A 137 -0.70 -1.14 5.00
CA ARG A 137 -0.93 0.09 4.22
C ARG A 137 -1.98 -0.12 3.14
N VAL A 138 -1.98 -1.27 2.47
CA VAL A 138 -3.04 -1.64 1.51
C VAL A 138 -4.39 -1.75 2.21
N TYR A 139 -4.46 -2.34 3.41
CA TYR A 139 -5.69 -2.38 4.21
C TYR A 139 -6.22 -0.99 4.55
N GLU A 140 -5.35 -0.07 4.94
CA GLU A 140 -5.74 1.31 5.25
C GLU A 140 -6.30 2.02 4.00
N ILE A 141 -5.64 1.86 2.85
CA ILE A 141 -6.08 2.45 1.59
C ILE A 141 -7.42 1.88 1.15
N LYS A 142 -7.56 0.56 1.15
CA LYS A 142 -8.85 -0.11 0.91
C LYS A 142 -9.88 0.40 1.90
N THR A 143 -9.49 0.66 3.16
CA THR A 143 -10.37 1.23 4.19
C THR A 143 -10.91 2.61 3.81
N TRP A 144 -10.12 3.47 3.20
CA TRP A 144 -10.62 4.74 2.65
C TRP A 144 -11.45 4.53 1.39
N LEU A 145 -11.00 3.67 0.48
CA LEU A 145 -11.66 3.41 -0.80
C LEU A 145 -13.13 3.03 -0.65
N TYR A 146 -13.44 2.05 0.22
CA TYR A 146 -14.81 1.52 0.30
C TYR A 146 -15.71 2.14 1.38
N ARG A 147 -15.18 3.01 2.24
CA ARG A 147 -15.98 3.60 3.34
C ARG A 147 -17.19 4.42 2.85
N PRO A 148 -17.10 5.22 1.76
CA PRO A 148 -18.24 5.95 1.24
C PRO A 148 -19.42 5.04 0.85
N PHE A 149 -19.12 3.90 0.22
CA PHE A 149 -20.13 2.94 -0.22
C PHE A 149 -20.84 2.26 0.94
N LEU A 150 -20.07 1.87 1.96
CA LEU A 150 -20.64 1.30 3.18
C LEU A 150 -21.52 2.33 3.91
N TYR A 151 -21.05 3.58 4.01
CA TYR A 151 -21.85 4.66 4.60
C TYR A 151 -23.15 4.87 3.83
N TYR A 152 -23.07 4.97 2.50
CA TYR A 152 -24.24 5.15 1.63
C TYR A 152 -25.25 4.02 1.82
N ALA A 153 -24.80 2.76 1.83
CA ALA A 153 -25.66 1.59 2.00
C ALA A 153 -26.39 1.56 3.36
N ILE A 154 -25.75 2.04 4.43
CA ILE A 154 -26.34 2.08 5.78
C ILE A 154 -27.36 3.22 5.93
N HIS A 155 -27.12 4.37 5.29
CA HIS A 155 -27.91 5.59 5.50
C HIS A 155 -29.00 5.83 4.46
N ASN A 156 -29.11 4.98 3.43
CA ASN A 156 -30.11 5.12 2.37
C ASN A 156 -31.06 3.92 2.31
N PRO A 157 -32.32 4.14 1.88
CA PRO A 157 -33.30 3.06 1.76
C PRO A 157 -32.90 2.05 0.68
N LEU A 158 -33.45 0.84 0.76
CA LEU A 158 -33.13 -0.28 -0.15
C LEU A 158 -33.46 0.01 -1.63
N GLY A 159 -34.35 0.94 -1.91
CA GLY A 159 -34.68 1.40 -3.26
C GLY A 159 -33.83 2.57 -3.77
N ALA A 160 -32.76 2.93 -3.05
CA ALA A 160 -31.92 4.06 -3.43
C ALA A 160 -31.19 3.79 -4.77
N PRO A 161 -31.01 4.83 -5.60
CA PRO A 161 -30.35 4.70 -6.91
C PRO A 161 -28.89 4.25 -6.77
N HIS A 162 -28.31 3.75 -7.86
CA HIS A 162 -26.91 3.26 -7.94
C HIS A 162 -26.57 2.06 -7.04
N ARG A 163 -27.55 1.48 -6.34
CA ARG A 163 -27.35 0.33 -5.45
C ARG A 163 -26.62 -0.84 -6.11
N ALA A 164 -26.97 -1.19 -7.35
CA ALA A 164 -26.34 -2.28 -8.09
C ALA A 164 -24.83 -2.03 -8.33
N MET A 165 -24.39 -0.77 -8.38
CA MET A 165 -22.97 -0.40 -8.51
C MET A 165 -22.26 -0.41 -7.15
N VAL A 166 -22.96 -0.01 -6.09
CA VAL A 166 -22.42 0.10 -4.71
C VAL A 166 -22.32 -1.27 -4.03
N GLN A 167 -23.28 -2.16 -4.26
CA GLN A 167 -23.37 -3.50 -3.65
C GLN A 167 -22.07 -4.31 -3.76
N PRO A 168 -21.47 -4.52 -4.96
CA PRO A 168 -20.26 -5.33 -5.05
C PRO A 168 -19.09 -4.72 -4.26
N LEU A 169 -18.98 -3.39 -4.24
CA LEU A 169 -17.93 -2.66 -3.50
C LEU A 169 -18.08 -2.83 -1.97
N CYS A 170 -19.31 -2.92 -1.47
CA CYS A 170 -19.57 -3.21 -0.05
C CYS A 170 -19.25 -4.66 0.31
N ILE A 171 -19.61 -5.63 -0.55
CA ILE A 171 -19.40 -7.05 -0.29
C ILE A 171 -17.90 -7.38 -0.30
N GLU A 172 -17.17 -6.89 -1.30
CA GLU A 172 -15.72 -7.07 -1.43
C GLU A 172 -14.98 -6.57 -0.17
N ARG A 173 -15.35 -5.38 0.29
CA ARG A 173 -14.85 -4.78 1.53
C ARG A 173 -15.10 -5.64 2.77
N MET A 174 -16.28 -6.26 2.90
CA MET A 174 -16.61 -7.03 4.09
C MET A 174 -15.96 -8.41 4.11
N ARG A 175 -15.86 -9.09 2.96
CA ARG A 175 -15.17 -10.39 2.85
C ARG A 175 -13.70 -10.26 3.26
N PHE A 176 -13.06 -9.17 2.81
CA PHE A 176 -11.68 -8.86 3.17
C PHE A 176 -11.46 -8.58 4.67
N TRP A 177 -12.49 -8.15 5.40
CA TRP A 177 -12.43 -7.96 6.86
C TRP A 177 -12.80 -9.20 7.68
N GLU A 178 -13.56 -10.14 7.11
CA GLU A 178 -13.86 -11.43 7.74
C GLU A 178 -12.61 -12.31 7.84
N GLU A 179 -11.72 -12.22 6.86
CA GLU A 179 -10.44 -12.96 6.83
C GLU A 179 -9.48 -12.58 7.96
N GLU A 180 -9.53 -11.33 8.45
CA GLU A 180 -8.68 -10.86 9.56
C GLU A 180 -9.37 -10.87 10.94
N GLY A 181 -10.69 -11.10 10.99
CA GLY A 181 -11.46 -11.02 12.23
C GLY A 181 -12.78 -11.82 12.19
N PRO A 182 -12.88 -12.99 12.85
CA PRO A 182 -14.12 -13.74 12.90
C PRO A 182 -15.16 -12.99 13.74
N GLY A 183 -16.15 -12.40 13.08
CA GLY A 183 -17.20 -11.61 13.73
C GLY A 183 -18.08 -10.78 12.81
N ILE A 184 -17.69 -10.63 11.54
CA ILE A 184 -18.39 -9.80 10.55
C ILE A 184 -19.28 -10.65 9.63
N THR A 185 -19.24 -11.98 9.71
CA THR A 185 -20.08 -12.93 8.94
C THR A 185 -21.57 -12.57 8.97
N ARG A 186 -22.07 -12.12 10.14
CA ARG A 186 -23.47 -11.70 10.28
C ARG A 186 -23.76 -10.38 9.57
N ALA A 187 -22.80 -9.45 9.53
CA ALA A 187 -22.96 -8.21 8.77
C ALA A 187 -22.88 -8.48 7.25
N ILE A 188 -22.05 -9.42 6.82
CA ILE A 188 -22.00 -9.90 5.43
C ILE A 188 -23.34 -10.51 5.04
N GLN A 189 -23.84 -11.48 5.81
CA GLN A 189 -25.15 -12.08 5.55
C GLN A 189 -26.28 -11.06 5.58
N VAL A 190 -26.28 -10.13 6.54
CA VAL A 190 -27.29 -9.07 6.57
C VAL A 190 -27.21 -8.21 5.33
N LEU A 191 -26.02 -7.86 4.81
CA LEU A 191 -25.91 -7.14 3.54
C LEU A 191 -26.31 -7.99 2.35
N GLU A 192 -25.90 -9.26 2.27
CA GLU A 192 -26.28 -10.16 1.18
C GLU A 192 -27.81 -10.35 1.12
N ASP A 193 -28.46 -10.55 2.27
CA ASP A 193 -29.91 -10.67 2.41
C ASP A 193 -30.64 -9.33 2.24
N TYR A 194 -30.04 -8.22 2.69
CA TYR A 194 -30.62 -6.89 2.49
C TYR A 194 -30.58 -6.46 1.02
N LEU A 195 -29.54 -6.88 0.26
CA LEU A 195 -29.25 -6.43 -1.10
C LEU A 195 -29.75 -7.37 -2.22
N GLN A 196 -30.56 -8.40 -1.89
CA GLN A 196 -31.43 -9.11 -2.85
C GLN A 196 -32.72 -8.33 -3.13
#